data_AF-A0A8X6L8H6-F1
#
_entry.id   AF-A0A8X6L8H6-F1
#
_cell.length_a   1.000
_cell.length_b   1.000
_cell.length_c   1.000
_cell.angle_alpha   90.00
_cell.angle_beta   90.00
_cell.angle_gamma   90.00
#
_symmetry.space_group_name_H-M   'P 1'
#
loop_
_entity.id
_entity.type
_entity.pdbx_description
1 polymer ?
#
loop_
_entity_poly.entity_id
_entity_poly.type
_entity_poly.pdbx_seq_one_letter_code
_entity_poly.pdbx_strand_id
1 'polypeptide(L)'
;MSAEGFRQEMPPKGGFGGIAWQRIPLKKPWSGLKLFTAWAILTGASFRVYIEGIRYRRRLQRENDDVYVALEPLLVAERDRMIKTQNLLKASHALLVYLSLLFANRLCCLKCDNFKNSY
;
A
#
# COMPACT_ATOMS: atom_id res chain seq x y z
N MET A 1 -51.25 -21.56 88.90
CA MET A 1 -50.73 -21.64 87.53
C MET A 1 -49.23 -21.45 87.59
N SER A 2 -48.49 -22.55 87.55
CA SER A 2 -47.02 -22.57 87.53
C SER A 2 -46.51 -21.91 86.25
N ALA A 3 -45.84 -20.77 86.39
CA ALA A 3 -45.19 -20.06 85.29
C ALA A 3 -43.83 -20.72 84.97
N GLU A 4 -43.86 -21.84 84.27
CA GLU A 4 -42.68 -22.41 83.63
C GLU A 4 -42.23 -21.41 82.54
N GLY A 5 -41.06 -20.81 82.73
CA GLY A 5 -40.61 -19.64 81.98
C GLY A 5 -40.34 -19.94 80.51
N PHE A 6 -41.30 -19.60 79.64
CA PHE A 6 -41.08 -19.56 78.19
C PHE A 6 -39.94 -18.57 77.87
N ARG A 7 -38.82 -19.11 77.38
CA ARG A 7 -37.72 -18.30 76.82
C ARG A 7 -38.05 -18.00 75.37
N GLN A 8 -38.70 -16.85 75.15
CA GLN A 8 -38.86 -16.31 73.81
C GLN A 8 -37.51 -15.71 73.37
N GLU A 9 -37.04 -16.08 72.18
CA GLU A 9 -35.89 -15.43 71.56
C GLU A 9 -36.28 -13.99 71.22
N MET A 10 -35.72 -13.04 71.96
CA MET A 10 -35.94 -11.62 71.74
C MET A 10 -34.83 -11.05 70.86
N PRO A 11 -35.13 -10.08 69.99
CA PRO A 11 -34.07 -9.35 69.31
C PRO A 11 -33.16 -8.67 70.34
N PRO A 12 -31.88 -8.45 70.01
CA PRO A 12 -30.96 -7.78 70.92
C PRO A 12 -31.52 -6.40 71.30
N LYS A 13 -31.27 -5.98 72.55
CA LYS A 13 -31.65 -4.66 73.09
C LYS A 13 -30.87 -3.58 72.32
N GLY A 14 -31.40 -3.14 71.18
CA GLY A 14 -30.70 -2.29 70.21
C GLY A 14 -31.09 -2.54 68.74
N GLY A 15 -31.82 -3.62 68.45
CA GLY A 15 -32.28 -3.95 67.10
C GLY A 15 -31.18 -4.50 66.19
N PHE A 16 -31.56 -4.91 64.98
CA PHE A 16 -30.60 -5.30 63.94
C PHE A 16 -29.99 -4.05 63.29
N GLY A 17 -28.71 -4.13 62.89
CA GLY A 17 -28.07 -3.08 62.11
C GLY A 17 -28.83 -2.83 60.79
N GLY A 18 -28.82 -1.58 60.32
CA GLY A 18 -29.50 -1.21 59.09
C GLY A 18 -28.96 -2.00 57.89
N ILE A 19 -29.83 -2.79 57.26
CA ILE A 19 -29.48 -3.54 56.05
C ILE A 19 -29.60 -2.57 54.86
N ALA A 20 -28.52 -2.43 54.10
CA ALA A 20 -28.54 -1.67 52.84
C ALA A 20 -29.34 -2.47 51.78
N TRP A 21 -30.61 -2.15 51.63
CA TRP A 21 -31.49 -2.75 50.62
C TRP A 21 -31.33 -2.12 49.24
N GLN A 22 -30.77 -0.90 49.17
CA GLN A 22 -30.54 -0.19 47.92
C GLN A 22 -29.22 -0.58 47.29
N ARG A 23 -29.19 -0.58 45.95
CA ARG A 23 -27.94 -0.71 45.19
C ARG A 23 -27.11 0.55 45.37
N ILE A 24 -25.89 0.41 45.86
CA ILE A 24 -24.91 1.51 45.92
C ILE A 24 -24.23 1.61 44.55
N PRO A 25 -24.50 2.67 43.74
CA PRO A 25 -23.87 2.78 42.44
C PRO A 25 -22.38 3.09 42.58
N LEU A 26 -21.58 2.53 41.68
CA LEU A 26 -20.15 2.84 41.61
C LEU A 26 -19.93 4.29 41.18
N LYS A 27 -18.99 4.98 41.84
CA LYS A 27 -18.57 6.33 41.46
C LYS A 27 -17.85 6.25 40.10
N LYS A 28 -18.36 6.98 39.10
CA LYS A 28 -17.72 7.07 37.78
C LYS A 28 -16.44 7.91 37.89
N PRO A 29 -15.25 7.35 37.61
CA PRO A 29 -14.01 8.10 37.81
C PRO A 29 -13.81 9.25 36.82
N TRP A 30 -14.49 9.22 35.67
CA TRP A 30 -14.32 10.18 34.58
C TRP A 30 -15.63 10.91 34.29
N SER A 31 -15.55 12.24 34.25
CA SER A 31 -16.61 13.10 33.71
C SER A 31 -16.51 13.15 32.19
N GLY A 32 -17.64 13.38 31.51
CA GLY A 32 -17.70 13.44 30.04
C GLY A 32 -16.74 14.47 29.45
N LEU A 33 -16.62 15.64 30.06
CA LEU A 33 -15.67 16.68 29.63
C LEU A 33 -14.22 16.19 29.68
N LYS A 34 -13.83 15.46 30.74
CA LYS A 34 -12.46 14.92 30.88
C LYS A 34 -12.14 13.95 29.74
N LEU A 35 -13.10 13.10 29.36
CA LEU A 35 -12.92 12.18 28.24
C LEU A 35 -12.74 12.91 26.91
N PHE A 36 -13.56 13.93 26.63
CA PHE A 36 -13.42 14.72 25.39
C PHE A 36 -12.10 15.48 25.34
N THR A 37 -11.64 16.05 26.46
CA THR A 37 -10.34 16.74 26.50
C THR A 37 -9.18 15.78 26.26
N ALA A 38 -9.20 14.60 26.89
CA ALA A 38 -8.17 13.59 26.69
C ALA A 38 -8.13 13.10 25.23
N TRP A 39 -9.30 12.86 24.64
CA TRP A 39 -9.43 12.48 23.24
C TRP A 39 -8.90 13.56 22.30
N ALA A 40 -9.24 14.83 22.53
CA ALA A 40 -8.79 15.94 21.70
C ALA A 40 -7.26 16.11 21.75
N ILE A 41 -6.67 16.00 22.93
CA ILE A 41 -5.21 16.10 23.11
C ILE A 41 -4.50 14.96 22.39
N LEU A 42 -4.96 13.71 22.59
CA LEU A 42 -4.35 12.54 21.97
C LEU A 42 -4.46 12.60 20.44
N THR A 43 -5.61 13.04 19.93
CA THR A 43 -5.83 13.20 18.49
C THR A 43 -4.96 14.32 17.92
N GLY A 44 -4.88 15.47 18.59
CA GLY A 44 -4.03 16.58 18.17
C GLY A 44 -2.54 16.23 18.16
N ALA A 45 -2.06 15.52 19.18
CA ALA A 45 -0.69 15.03 19.25
C ALA A 45 -0.37 14.04 18.12
N SER A 46 -1.26 13.07 17.89
CA SER A 46 -1.14 12.09 16.81
C SER A 46 -1.09 12.77 15.44
N PHE A 47 -1.97 13.75 15.22
CA PHE A 47 -2.04 14.46 13.94
C PHE A 47 -0.77 15.25 13.64
N ARG A 48 -0.15 15.85 14.67
CA ARG A 48 1.12 16.55 14.52
C ARG A 48 2.24 15.61 14.03
N VAL A 49 2.40 14.47 14.70
CA VAL A 49 3.40 13.46 14.31
C VAL A 49 3.15 12.95 12.90
N TYR A 50 1.87 12.72 12.55
CA TYR A 50 1.48 12.29 11.22
C TYR A 50 1.87 13.29 10.11
N ILE A 51 1.65 14.59 10.34
CA ILE A 51 2.04 15.63 9.38
C ILE A 51 3.56 15.66 9.17
N GLU A 52 4.35 15.52 10.24
CA GLU A 52 5.81 15.45 10.14
C GLU A 52 6.26 14.24 9.33
N GLY A 53 5.62 13.08 9.53
CA GLY A 53 5.83 11.88 8.71
C GLY A 53 5.54 12.10 7.22
N ILE A 54 4.45 12.78 6.88
CA ILE A 54 4.14 13.12 5.48
C ILE A 54 5.22 14.02 4.88
N ARG A 55 5.65 15.05 5.61
CA ARG A 55 6.70 15.97 5.14
C ARG A 55 8.01 15.25 4.88
N TYR A 56 8.37 14.30 5.75
CA TYR A 56 9.53 13.45 5.57
C TYR A 56 9.42 12.59 4.32
N ARG A 57 8.28 11.89 4.12
CA ARG A 57 8.08 11.07 2.91
C ARG A 57 8.13 11.88 1.62
N ARG A 58 7.55 13.08 1.62
CA ARG A 58 7.62 14.00 0.46
C ARG A 58 9.03 14.51 0.19
N ARG A 59 9.90 14.56 1.21
CA ARG A 59 11.31 14.90 1.00
C ARG A 59 12.04 13.74 0.32
N LEU A 60 11.87 12.52 0.83
CA LEU A 60 12.45 11.32 0.23
C LEU A 60 11.98 11.08 -1.21
N GLN A 61 10.69 11.34 -1.50
CA GLN A 61 10.17 11.24 -2.87
C GLN A 61 10.89 12.22 -3.81
N ARG A 62 11.05 13.48 -3.40
CA ARG A 62 11.81 14.46 -4.17
C ARG A 62 13.27 14.07 -4.35
N GLU A 63 13.90 13.55 -3.30
CA GLU A 63 15.29 13.05 -3.40
C GLU A 63 15.41 11.92 -4.44
N ASN A 64 14.44 11.01 -4.51
CA ASN A 64 14.41 9.96 -5.54
C ASN A 64 14.16 10.54 -6.94
N ASP A 65 13.22 11.47 -7.07
CA ASP A 65 12.90 12.12 -8.35
C ASP A 65 14.12 12.89 -8.89
N ASP A 66 14.83 13.62 -8.02
CA ASP A 66 16.05 14.34 -8.36
C ASP A 66 17.16 13.38 -8.86
N VAL A 67 17.27 12.18 -8.25
CA VAL A 67 18.19 11.13 -8.72
C VAL A 67 17.81 10.64 -10.12
N TYR A 68 16.53 10.44 -10.40
CA TYR A 68 16.08 10.04 -11.73
C TYR A 68 16.40 11.09 -12.78
N VAL A 69 16.14 12.37 -12.50
CA VAL A 69 16.47 13.49 -13.40
C VAL A 69 17.98 13.55 -13.66
N ALA A 70 18.81 13.30 -12.65
CA ALA A 70 20.26 13.29 -12.81
C ALA A 70 20.78 12.11 -13.65
N LEU A 71 20.14 10.93 -13.55
CA LEU A 71 20.53 9.71 -14.27
C LEU A 71 19.95 9.62 -15.69
N GLU A 72 18.81 10.25 -15.94
CA GLU A 72 18.09 10.24 -17.22
C GLU A 72 18.99 10.47 -18.45
N PRO A 73 19.86 11.50 -18.51
CA PRO A 73 20.66 11.74 -19.72
C PRO A 73 21.61 10.57 -20.05
N LEU A 74 22.14 9.89 -19.04
CA LEU A 74 23.01 8.73 -19.24
C LEU A 74 22.21 7.53 -19.76
N LEU A 75 21.03 7.28 -19.19
CA LEU A 75 20.14 6.20 -19.63
C LEU A 75 19.64 6.40 -21.06
N VAL A 76 19.33 7.64 -21.42
CA VAL A 76 18.96 8.00 -22.80
C VAL A 76 20.14 7.77 -23.75
N ALA A 77 21.35 8.19 -23.37
CA ALA A 77 22.53 7.97 -24.19
C ALA A 77 22.84 6.48 -24.43
N GLU A 78 22.68 5.62 -23.43
CA GLU A 78 22.84 4.18 -23.60
C GLU A 78 21.74 3.58 -24.49
N ARG A 79 20.50 4.04 -24.33
CA ARG A 79 19.38 3.62 -25.18
C ARG A 79 19.63 4.00 -26.65
N ASP A 80 20.12 5.20 -26.91
CA ASP A 80 20.40 5.68 -28.27
C ASP A 80 21.49 4.85 -28.97
N ARG A 81 22.53 4.42 -28.22
CA ARG A 81 23.56 3.50 -28.75
C ARG A 81 22.96 2.16 -29.15
N MET A 82 22.07 1.59 -28.33
CA MET A 82 21.39 0.33 -28.63
C MET A 82 20.43 0.46 -29.82
N ILE A 83 19.67 1.56 -29.91
CA ILE A 83 18.76 1.79 -31.03
C ILE A 83 19.55 1.93 -32.33
N LYS A 84 20.66 2.67 -32.32
CA LYS A 84 21.52 2.84 -33.49
C LYS A 84 22.06 1.50 -33.99
N THR A 85 22.58 0.65 -33.11
CA THR A 85 23.09 -0.67 -33.50
C THR A 85 21.97 -1.58 -34.02
N GLN A 86 20.80 -1.58 -33.37
CA GLN A 86 19.65 -2.36 -33.83
C GLN A 86 19.15 -1.92 -35.22
N ASN A 87 19.12 -0.62 -35.51
CA ASN A 87 18.71 -0.09 -36.80
C ASN A 87 19.65 -0.51 -37.93
N LEU A 88 20.96 -0.51 -37.67
CA LEU A 88 21.96 -1.00 -38.62
C LEU A 88 21.77 -2.49 -38.93
N LEU A 89 21.51 -3.31 -37.90
CA LEU A 89 21.23 -4.74 -38.09
C LEU A 89 19.96 -4.97 -38.91
N LYS A 90 18.88 -4.24 -38.63
CA LYS A 90 17.62 -4.32 -39.39
C LYS A 90 17.82 -3.90 -40.85
N ALA A 91 18.60 -2.85 -41.10
CA ALA A 91 18.91 -2.39 -42.45
C ALA A 91 19.71 -3.45 -43.23
N SER A 92 20.73 -4.06 -42.61
CA SER A 92 21.47 -5.16 -43.22
C SER A 92 20.55 -6.35 -43.54
N HIS A 93 19.66 -6.73 -42.63
CA HIS A 93 18.73 -7.83 -42.84
C HIS A 93 17.73 -7.53 -43.96
N ALA A 94 17.21 -6.31 -44.04
CA ALA A 94 16.32 -5.88 -45.11
C ALA A 94 16.98 -5.96 -46.50
N LEU A 95 18.25 -5.55 -46.60
CA LEU A 95 19.01 -5.68 -47.85
C LEU A 95 19.22 -7.13 -48.26
N LEU A 96 19.55 -8.02 -47.32
CA LEU A 96 19.70 -9.45 -47.61
C LEU A 96 18.39 -10.08 -48.10
N VAL A 97 17.26 -9.71 -47.49
CA VAL A 97 15.93 -10.17 -47.93
C VAL A 97 15.59 -9.61 -49.32
N TYR A 98 15.92 -8.34 -49.60
CA TYR A 98 15.67 -7.75 -50.91
C TYR A 98 16.51 -8.42 -52.00
N LEU A 99 17.77 -8.71 -51.69
CA LEU A 99 18.70 -9.38 -52.61
C LEU A 99 18.25 -10.82 -52.89
N SER A 100 17.79 -11.56 -51.88
CA SER A 100 17.29 -12.93 -52.06
C SER A 100 16.03 -12.98 -52.90
N LEU A 101 15.10 -12.03 -52.73
CA LEU A 101 13.91 -11.89 -53.57
C LEU A 101 14.26 -11.51 -55.01
N LEU A 102 15.23 -10.61 -55.21
CA LEU A 102 15.74 -10.25 -56.55
C LEU A 102 16.40 -11.44 -57.24
N PHE A 103 17.22 -12.22 -56.52
CA PHE A 103 17.81 -13.46 -57.04
C PHE A 103 16.76 -14.51 -57.39
N ALA A 104 15.73 -14.68 -56.54
CA ALA A 104 14.64 -15.61 -56.81
C ALA A 104 13.85 -15.21 -58.08
N ASN A 105 13.51 -13.93 -58.24
CA ASN A 105 12.83 -13.43 -59.43
C ASN A 105 13.69 -13.56 -60.69
N ARG A 106 15.00 -13.29 -60.61
CA ARG A 106 15.92 -13.39 -61.75
C ARG A 106 16.19 -14.84 -62.16
N LEU A 107 16.30 -15.76 -61.20
CA LEU A 107 16.38 -17.20 -61.45
C LEU A 107 15.09 -17.72 -62.09
N CYS A 108 13.93 -17.20 -61.69
CA CYS A 108 12.65 -17.57 -62.29
C CYS A 108 12.56 -17.14 -63.77
N CYS A 109 12.98 -15.91 -64.11
CA CYS A 109 13.05 -15.45 -65.51
C CYS A 109 14.01 -16.31 -66.37
N LEU A 110 15.21 -16.65 -65.87
CA LEU A 110 16.16 -17.50 -66.61
C LEU A 110 15.63 -18.92 -66.84
N LYS A 111 14.78 -19.42 -65.94
CA LYS A 111 14.10 -20.72 -66.12
C LYS A 111 13.06 -20.67 -67.25
N CYS A 112 12.35 -19.54 -67.40
CA CYS A 112 11.38 -19.35 -68.49
C CYS A 112 12.03 -19.19 -69.87
N ASP A 113 13.17 -18.50 -69.99
CA ASP A 113 13.86 -18.34 -71.28
C ASP A 113 14.49 -19.64 -71.78
N ASN A 114 15.04 -20.47 -70.90
CA ASN A 114 15.52 -21.82 -71.28
C ASN A 114 14.39 -22.73 -71.76
N PHE A 115 13.16 -22.52 -71.28
CA PHE A 115 12.01 -23.33 -71.68
C PHE A 115 11.52 -22.98 -73.10
N LYS A 116 11.71 -21.73 -73.56
CA LYS A 116 11.30 -21.30 -74.92
C LYS A 116 12.27 -21.71 -76.03
N ASN A 117 13.55 -21.91 -75.72
CA ASN A 117 14.58 -22.33 -76.68
C ASN A 117 14.73 -23.86 -76.85
N SER A 118 13.83 -24.64 -76.25
CA SER A 118 13.90 -26.11 -76.26
C SER A 118 12.84 -26.78 -77.16
N TYR A 119 12.20 -26.02 -78.05
CA TYR A 119 11.25 -26.49 -79.08
C TYR A 119 11.75 -26.14 -80.47
#